data_AF-A0A1A9SBC4-F1
#
_entry.id   AF-A0A1A9SBC4-F1
#
_cell.length_a   1.000
_cell.length_b   1.000
_cell.length_c   1.000
_cell.angle_alpha   90.00
_cell.angle_beta   90.00
_cell.angle_gamma   90.00
#
_symmetry.space_group_name_H-M   'P 1'
#
loop_
_entity.id
_entity.type
_entity.pdbx_description
1 polymer ?
#
loop_
_entity_poly.entity_id
_entity_poly.type
_entity_poly.pdbx_seq_one_letter_code
_entity_poly.pdbx_strand_id
1 'polypeptide(L)'
;MNTAAGVLAAVLLGSAGLAWAQPTPAQIQQQQFQQQQQMMDAIRSDNIRNCGDEHGHGCRQQNSGPTAAEIRAWEQREAEVQAEIAELRRTPFYMAIAYDFGTFEIMWAGGYYSERRAVEESLEQCKTSNCRVFATFSNACAVVTRPDRGARSTEDLFVGIDTDDSRAAAKSIQTCEARHGQGQCSYLNPRTKNGMAFCTGYDYSIYGHR
;
A
#
# COMPACT_ATOMS: atom_id res chain seq x y z
N MET A 1 -32.23 3.35 -32.26
CA MET A 1 -31.03 2.59 -32.66
C MET A 1 -29.83 3.51 -32.49
N ASN A 2 -28.78 2.98 -31.83
CA ASN A 2 -27.41 3.50 -31.56
C ASN A 2 -27.31 4.56 -30.42
N THR A 3 -26.91 4.28 -29.16
CA THR A 3 -25.70 3.68 -28.51
C THR A 3 -24.44 4.54 -28.44
N ALA A 4 -23.96 4.70 -27.19
CA ALA A 4 -22.57 4.91 -26.72
C ALA A 4 -21.91 6.27 -27.07
N ALA A 5 -21.08 6.89 -26.24
CA ALA A 5 -20.35 6.53 -25.02
C ALA A 5 -20.24 7.82 -24.17
N GLY A 6 -20.34 7.79 -22.84
CA GLY A 6 -19.32 7.17 -21.99
C GLY A 6 -18.09 8.08 -21.87
N VAL A 7 -18.26 9.32 -21.41
CA VAL A 7 -17.17 10.19 -20.97
C VAL A 7 -17.53 10.70 -19.59
N LEU A 8 -17.34 9.87 -18.57
CA LEU A 8 -17.16 10.36 -17.22
C LEU A 8 -15.66 10.43 -16.99
N ALA A 9 -15.22 11.69 -17.00
CA ALA A 9 -13.85 12.08 -16.79
C ALA A 9 -13.29 11.40 -15.55
N ALA A 10 -12.15 10.74 -15.75
CA ALA A 10 -11.15 10.60 -14.71
C ALA A 10 -11.00 11.97 -14.03
N VAL A 11 -11.33 12.04 -12.75
CA VAL A 11 -10.94 13.15 -11.89
C VAL A 11 -9.43 13.04 -11.71
N LEU A 12 -8.72 13.46 -12.75
CA LEU A 12 -7.29 13.75 -12.74
C LEU A 12 -7.13 15.04 -11.94
N LEU A 13 -6.67 14.91 -10.70
CA LEU A 13 -6.27 16.04 -9.89
C LEU A 13 -5.06 16.73 -10.54
N GLY A 14 -5.34 17.89 -11.13
CA GLY A 14 -4.52 19.10 -11.21
C GLY A 14 -3.00 19.00 -11.13
N SER A 15 -2.37 19.12 -12.30
CA SER A 15 -1.24 20.02 -12.59
C SER A 15 -0.27 20.40 -11.45
N ALA A 16 0.82 19.63 -11.31
CA ALA A 16 2.21 20.10 -11.28
C ALA A 16 3.16 18.94 -10.91
N GLY A 17 3.95 18.44 -11.87
CA GLY A 17 5.24 17.78 -11.62
C GLY A 17 5.32 16.54 -10.71
N LEU A 18 4.21 15.88 -10.36
CA LEU A 18 4.22 14.71 -9.49
C LEU A 18 4.05 13.44 -10.33
N ALA A 19 4.99 12.51 -10.19
CA ALA A 19 4.84 11.15 -10.69
C ALA A 19 3.45 10.63 -10.32
N TRP A 20 2.78 9.98 -11.26
CA TRP A 20 1.43 9.43 -11.14
C TRP A 20 1.38 8.40 -10.00
N ALA A 21 1.26 8.87 -8.76
CA ALA A 21 1.22 8.01 -7.59
C ALA A 21 -0.18 7.40 -7.51
N GLN A 22 -0.26 6.07 -7.52
CA GLN A 22 -1.51 5.36 -7.29
C GLN A 22 -2.04 5.71 -5.88
N PRO A 23 -3.36 5.89 -5.71
CA PRO A 23 -3.93 6.37 -4.45
C PRO A 23 -3.71 5.35 -3.32
N THR A 24 -3.29 5.79 -2.14
CA THR A 24 -3.07 4.86 -1.01
C THR A 24 -4.37 4.15 -0.62
N PRO A 25 -4.31 2.96 0.02
CA PRO A 25 -5.52 2.31 0.54
C PRO A 25 -6.36 3.23 1.43
N ALA A 26 -5.71 4.07 2.25
CA ALA A 26 -6.38 5.06 3.08
C ALA A 26 -7.11 6.13 2.25
N GLN A 27 -6.52 6.58 1.13
CA GLN A 27 -7.16 7.53 0.22
C GLN A 27 -8.38 6.90 -0.47
N ILE A 28 -8.29 5.64 -0.91
CA ILE A 28 -9.42 4.93 -1.53
C ILE A 28 -10.55 4.75 -0.51
N GLN A 29 -10.24 4.36 0.73
CA GLN A 29 -11.24 4.24 1.79
C GLN A 29 -11.91 5.59 2.12
N GLN A 30 -11.15 6.67 2.14
CA GLN A 30 -11.68 8.01 2.36
C GLN A 30 -12.62 8.45 1.21
N GLN A 31 -12.27 8.15 -0.04
CA GLN A 31 -13.12 8.45 -1.19
C GLN A 31 -14.45 7.68 -1.14
N GLN A 32 -14.43 6.40 -0.77
CA GLN A 32 -15.65 5.62 -0.56
C GLN A 32 -16.54 6.22 0.52
N PHE A 33 -15.94 6.61 1.65
CA PHE A 33 -16.68 7.25 2.74
C PHE A 33 -17.32 8.58 2.30
N GLN A 34 -16.60 9.41 1.53
CA GLN A 34 -17.13 10.66 0.99
C GLN A 34 -18.29 10.43 0.01
N GLN A 35 -18.17 9.44 -0.88
CA GLN A 35 -19.24 9.10 -1.81
C GLN A 35 -20.50 8.60 -1.07
N GLN A 36 -20.32 7.79 -0.02
CA GLN A 36 -21.42 7.34 0.81
C GLN A 36 -22.13 8.51 1.51
N GLN A 37 -21.38 9.50 2.00
CA GLN A 37 -21.98 10.71 2.58
C GLN A 37 -22.76 11.54 1.56
N GLN A 38 -22.21 11.76 0.37
CA GLN A 38 -22.91 12.50 -0.70
C GLN A 38 -24.25 11.86 -1.06
N MET A 39 -24.33 10.53 -1.06
CA MET A 39 -25.58 9.79 -1.28
C MET A 39 -26.57 10.05 -0.14
N MET A 40 -26.13 9.95 1.11
CA MET A 40 -27.00 10.22 2.27
C MET A 40 -27.49 11.66 2.31
N ASP A 41 -26.66 12.62 1.91
CA ASP A 41 -27.02 14.03 1.79
C ASP A 41 -28.01 14.26 0.64
N ALA A 42 -27.85 13.57 -0.50
CA ALA A 42 -28.80 13.63 -1.59
C ALA A 42 -30.20 13.16 -1.13
N ILE A 43 -30.27 12.03 -0.44
CA ILE A 43 -31.50 11.49 0.18
C ILE A 43 -32.10 12.52 1.15
N ARG A 44 -31.29 13.04 2.07
CA ARG A 44 -31.72 14.03 3.06
C ARG A 44 -32.26 15.30 2.42
N SER A 45 -31.58 15.81 1.40
CA SER A 45 -31.95 17.04 0.73
C SER A 45 -33.27 16.91 -0.03
N ASP A 46 -33.54 15.72 -0.60
CA ASP A 46 -34.79 15.43 -1.28
C ASP A 46 -35.94 15.30 -0.28
N ASN A 47 -35.70 14.65 0.88
CA ASN A 47 -36.65 14.62 2.00
C ASN A 47 -37.06 16.03 2.46
N ILE A 48 -36.09 16.91 2.73
CA ILE A 48 -36.37 18.28 3.16
C ILE A 48 -37.18 19.03 2.09
N ARG A 49 -36.82 18.89 0.82
CA ARG A 49 -37.48 19.61 -0.29
C ARG A 49 -38.93 19.16 -0.48
N ASN A 50 -39.19 17.86 -0.40
CA ASN A 50 -40.47 17.27 -0.80
C ASN A 50 -41.42 17.04 0.38
N CYS A 51 -40.89 16.94 1.60
CA CYS A 51 -41.64 16.54 2.80
C CYS A 51 -41.57 17.59 3.91
N GLY A 52 -40.61 18.51 3.86
CA GLY A 52 -40.43 19.56 4.87
C GLY A 52 -39.63 19.14 6.08
N ASP A 53 -39.15 17.89 6.13
CA ASP A 53 -38.25 17.37 7.16
C ASP A 53 -37.25 16.37 6.57
N GLU A 54 -36.15 16.11 7.29
CA GLU A 54 -35.07 15.24 6.83
C GLU A 54 -35.38 13.74 6.85
N HIS A 55 -36.44 13.33 7.56
CA HIS A 55 -36.85 11.94 7.72
C HIS A 55 -37.96 11.54 6.72
N GLY A 56 -38.51 12.49 5.96
CA GLY A 56 -39.51 12.23 4.93
C GLY A 56 -40.92 12.00 5.47
N HIS A 57 -41.28 12.65 6.58
CA HIS A 57 -42.63 12.56 7.14
C HIS A 57 -43.61 13.47 6.38
N GLY A 58 -44.82 12.98 6.09
CA GLY A 58 -45.91 13.83 5.57
C GLY A 58 -45.83 14.23 4.09
N CYS A 59 -44.94 13.60 3.29
CA CYS A 59 -44.84 13.87 1.84
C CYS A 59 -46.20 13.63 1.14
N ARG A 60 -46.66 14.59 0.31
CA ARG A 60 -47.89 14.44 -0.51
C ARG A 60 -47.72 13.55 -1.74
N GLN A 61 -46.49 13.41 -2.23
CA GLN A 61 -46.05 12.42 -3.21
C GLN A 61 -45.10 11.45 -2.50
N GLN A 62 -45.09 10.18 -2.91
CA GLN A 62 -44.10 9.22 -2.44
C GLN A 62 -42.72 9.77 -2.76
N ASN A 63 -41.99 10.14 -1.72
CA ASN A 63 -40.57 10.40 -1.82
C ASN A 63 -39.90 9.09 -2.20
N SER A 64 -39.42 9.00 -3.44
CA SER A 64 -38.91 7.75 -3.98
C SER A 64 -37.45 7.49 -3.61
N GLY A 65 -36.77 8.46 -3.00
CA GLY A 65 -35.32 8.41 -2.81
C GLY A 65 -34.58 8.22 -4.15
N PRO A 66 -33.31 7.76 -4.10
CA PRO A 66 -32.55 7.39 -5.27
C PRO A 66 -33.32 6.35 -6.08
N THR A 67 -33.42 6.58 -7.39
CA THR A 67 -34.03 5.62 -8.30
C THR A 67 -33.26 4.31 -8.26
N ALA A 68 -33.94 3.20 -8.60
CA ALA A 68 -33.26 1.91 -8.75
C ALA A 68 -32.09 1.95 -9.76
N ALA A 69 -32.10 2.90 -10.72
CA ALA A 69 -30.99 3.10 -11.64
C ALA A 69 -29.78 3.78 -10.97
N GLU A 70 -30.01 4.78 -10.12
CA GLU A 70 -28.95 5.45 -9.36
C GLU A 70 -28.30 4.53 -8.33
N ILE A 71 -29.12 3.71 -7.64
CA ILE A 71 -28.63 2.68 -6.72
C ILE A 71 -27.74 1.68 -7.47
N ARG A 72 -28.20 1.14 -8.60
CA ARG A 72 -27.40 0.22 -9.42
C ARG A 72 -26.10 0.84 -9.92
N ALA A 73 -26.12 2.11 -10.33
CA ALA A 73 -24.91 2.80 -10.77
C ALA A 73 -23.91 2.99 -9.62
N TRP A 74 -24.39 3.16 -8.39
CA TRP A 74 -23.53 3.20 -7.21
C TRP A 74 -22.97 1.81 -6.87
N GLU A 75 -23.80 0.78 -6.83
CA GLU A 75 -23.37 -0.61 -6.61
C GLU A 75 -22.33 -1.05 -7.63
N GLN A 76 -22.48 -0.64 -8.90
CA GLN A 76 -21.49 -0.89 -9.96
C GLN A 76 -20.16 -0.21 -9.67
N ARG A 77 -20.16 1.08 -9.27
CA ARG A 77 -18.92 1.80 -8.90
C ARG A 77 -18.23 1.15 -7.70
N GLU A 78 -18.98 0.78 -6.67
CA GLU A 78 -18.41 0.06 -5.53
C GLU A 78 -17.79 -1.27 -5.96
N ALA A 79 -18.47 -2.04 -6.80
CA ALA A 79 -17.95 -3.30 -7.32
C ALA A 79 -16.66 -3.10 -8.14
N GLU A 80 -16.59 -2.06 -8.97
CA GLU A 80 -15.39 -1.71 -9.74
C GLU A 80 -14.21 -1.37 -8.82
N VAL A 81 -14.43 -0.54 -7.79
CA VAL A 81 -13.38 -0.17 -6.83
C VAL A 81 -12.91 -1.39 -6.04
N GLN A 82 -13.83 -2.25 -5.58
CA GLN A 82 -13.45 -3.47 -4.85
C GLN A 82 -12.68 -4.44 -5.75
N ALA A 83 -13.01 -4.53 -7.04
CA ALA A 83 -12.27 -5.32 -8.00
C ALA A 83 -10.86 -4.78 -8.23
N GLU A 84 -10.70 -3.45 -8.33
CA GLU A 84 -9.38 -2.81 -8.45
C GLU A 84 -8.53 -3.03 -7.19
N ILE A 85 -9.10 -2.87 -5.99
CA ILE A 85 -8.41 -3.16 -4.73
C ILE A 85 -7.94 -4.62 -4.68
N ALA A 86 -8.81 -5.55 -5.07
CA ALA A 86 -8.46 -6.97 -5.12
C ALA A 86 -7.33 -7.22 -6.13
N GLU A 87 -7.34 -6.52 -7.26
CA GLU A 87 -6.26 -6.57 -8.25
C GLU A 87 -4.93 -6.02 -7.71
N LEU A 88 -4.95 -4.89 -7.02
CA LEU A 88 -3.74 -4.32 -6.43
C LEU A 88 -3.20 -5.21 -5.31
N ARG A 89 -4.06 -5.82 -4.49
CA ARG A 89 -3.63 -6.76 -3.43
C ARG A 89 -3.02 -8.06 -3.98
N ARG A 90 -3.53 -8.59 -5.09
CA ARG A 90 -2.96 -9.79 -5.72
C ARG A 90 -1.70 -9.49 -6.53
N THR A 91 -1.49 -8.25 -6.97
CA THR A 91 -0.35 -7.86 -7.79
C THR A 91 0.92 -7.87 -6.95
N PRO A 92 1.98 -8.61 -7.32
CA PRO A 92 3.22 -8.61 -6.57
C PRO A 92 3.96 -7.29 -6.78
N PHE A 93 4.09 -6.50 -5.72
CA PHE A 93 4.97 -5.35 -5.69
C PHE A 93 6.24 -5.69 -4.95
N TYR A 94 7.35 -5.68 -5.67
CA TYR A 94 8.65 -6.15 -5.21
C TYR A 94 9.43 -5.06 -4.51
N MET A 95 10.22 -5.48 -3.52
CA MET A 95 11.27 -4.72 -2.86
C MET A 95 12.55 -5.55 -2.82
N ALA A 96 13.68 -4.89 -2.96
CA ALA A 96 14.99 -5.46 -2.70
C ALA A 96 15.69 -4.68 -1.58
N ILE A 97 16.54 -5.36 -0.83
CA ILE A 97 17.36 -4.78 0.23
C ILE A 97 18.82 -5.14 -0.05
N ALA A 98 19.67 -4.12 -0.08
CA ALA A 98 21.11 -4.22 -0.24
C ALA A 98 21.84 -3.74 1.01
N TYR A 99 23.01 -4.31 1.25
CA TYR A 99 23.92 -3.90 2.31
C TYR A 99 25.28 -3.57 1.70
N ASP A 100 25.81 -2.39 2.01
CA ASP A 100 27.14 -1.97 1.61
C ASP A 100 28.14 -2.35 2.71
N PHE A 101 28.93 -3.39 2.48
CA PHE A 101 29.93 -3.84 3.45
C PHE A 101 31.16 -2.91 3.54
N GLY A 102 31.29 -1.94 2.63
CA GLY A 102 32.32 -0.91 2.68
C GLY A 102 31.95 0.28 3.57
N THR A 103 30.65 0.65 3.63
CA THR A 103 30.16 1.78 4.45
C THR A 103 29.29 1.36 5.62
N PHE A 104 28.93 0.08 5.72
CA PHE A 104 27.99 -0.49 6.69
C PHE A 104 26.56 0.06 6.60
N GLU A 105 26.19 0.60 5.45
CA GLU A 105 24.86 1.17 5.17
C GLU A 105 23.93 0.15 4.52
N ILE A 106 22.62 0.38 4.71
CA ILE A 106 21.55 -0.42 4.12
C ILE A 106 20.79 0.42 3.10
N MET A 107 20.51 -0.14 1.93
CA MET A 107 19.80 0.50 0.83
C MET A 107 18.62 -0.39 0.44
N TRP A 108 17.56 0.23 -0.05
CA TRP A 108 16.38 -0.51 -0.46
C TRP A 108 15.58 0.28 -1.48
N ALA A 109 14.87 -0.43 -2.32
CA ALA A 109 13.92 0.13 -3.27
C ALA A 109 12.76 -0.85 -3.40
N GLY A 110 11.53 -0.38 -3.25
CA GLY A 110 10.36 -1.24 -3.28
C GLY A 110 9.12 -0.58 -3.81
N GLY A 111 8.14 -1.41 -4.14
CA GLY A 111 6.90 -1.04 -4.82
C GLY A 111 6.93 -1.26 -6.33
N TYR A 112 7.89 -2.04 -6.83
CA TYR A 112 8.09 -2.25 -8.26
C TYR A 112 7.29 -3.44 -8.80
N TYR A 113 6.82 -3.37 -10.03
CA TYR A 113 6.19 -4.52 -10.71
C TYR A 113 7.16 -5.67 -11.03
N SER A 114 8.47 -5.47 -10.87
CA SER A 114 9.50 -6.44 -11.19
C SER A 114 10.55 -6.52 -10.10
N GLU A 115 10.89 -7.75 -9.69
CA GLU A 115 12.01 -8.03 -8.79
C GLU A 115 13.32 -7.46 -9.34
N ARG A 116 13.59 -7.65 -10.64
CA ARG A 116 14.79 -7.11 -11.30
C ARG A 116 14.90 -5.59 -11.13
N ARG A 117 13.79 -4.86 -11.31
CA ARG A 117 13.80 -3.40 -11.16
C ARG A 117 14.07 -2.99 -9.72
N ALA A 118 13.45 -3.66 -8.75
CA ALA A 118 13.71 -3.41 -7.34
C ALA A 118 15.19 -3.65 -6.98
N VAL A 119 15.81 -4.70 -7.53
CA VAL A 119 17.23 -5.02 -7.38
C VAL A 119 18.11 -3.92 -7.97
N GLU A 120 17.87 -3.51 -9.22
CA GLU A 120 18.61 -2.45 -9.90
C GLU A 120 18.57 -1.14 -9.09
N GLU A 121 17.38 -0.70 -8.71
CA GLU A 121 17.13 0.54 -7.97
C GLU A 121 17.72 0.53 -6.55
N SER A 122 17.82 -0.66 -5.93
CA SER A 122 18.50 -0.80 -4.64
C SER A 122 20.02 -0.72 -4.79
N LEU A 123 20.55 -1.28 -5.89
CA LEU A 123 21.99 -1.27 -6.17
C LEU A 123 22.50 0.09 -6.66
N GLU A 124 21.65 0.88 -7.32
CA GLU A 124 21.98 2.26 -7.74
C GLU A 124 22.31 3.19 -6.56
N GLN A 125 21.81 2.86 -5.36
CA GLN A 125 22.08 3.61 -4.12
C GLN A 125 23.42 3.24 -3.45
N CYS A 126 24.09 2.18 -3.91
CA CYS A 126 25.33 1.71 -3.31
C CYS A 126 26.48 2.71 -3.48
N LYS A 127 27.33 2.83 -2.45
CA LYS A 127 28.48 3.74 -2.45
C LYS A 127 29.78 3.04 -2.82
N THR A 128 29.84 1.72 -2.63
CA THR A 128 31.03 0.91 -2.93
C THR A 128 30.70 -0.31 -3.78
N SER A 129 31.73 -0.90 -4.38
CA SER A 129 31.63 -2.17 -5.11
C SER A 129 31.40 -3.39 -4.21
N ASN A 130 31.50 -3.23 -2.87
CA ASN A 130 31.23 -4.29 -1.90
C ASN A 130 29.76 -4.31 -1.44
N CYS A 131 28.88 -3.63 -2.18
CA CYS A 131 27.45 -3.67 -1.97
C CYS A 131 26.82 -4.94 -2.52
N ARG A 132 25.90 -5.56 -1.76
CA ARG A 132 25.21 -6.80 -2.17
C ARG A 132 23.74 -6.74 -1.79
N VAL A 133 22.86 -7.11 -2.73
CA VAL A 133 21.47 -7.46 -2.42
C VAL A 133 21.48 -8.79 -1.67
N PHE A 134 20.72 -8.86 -0.57
CA PHE A 134 20.62 -10.06 0.27
C PHE A 134 19.18 -10.51 0.52
N ALA A 135 18.19 -9.69 0.16
CA ALA A 135 16.78 -10.06 0.24
C ALA A 135 15.96 -9.40 -0.87
N THR A 136 15.05 -10.17 -1.45
CA THR A 136 13.97 -9.72 -2.32
C THR A 136 12.65 -10.34 -1.84
N PHE A 137 11.56 -9.57 -1.89
CA PHE A 137 10.23 -10.02 -1.47
C PHE A 137 9.15 -9.14 -2.08
N SER A 138 7.89 -9.57 -1.98
CA SER A 138 6.74 -8.80 -2.43
C SER A 138 5.57 -8.89 -1.46
N ASN A 139 4.73 -7.86 -1.43
CA ASN A 139 3.49 -7.78 -0.64
C ASN A 139 3.63 -8.21 0.83
N ALA A 140 4.73 -7.79 1.47
CA ALA A 140 5.06 -8.16 2.84
C ALA A 140 5.98 -7.10 3.47
N CYS A 141 6.35 -7.34 4.72
CA CYS A 141 7.39 -6.62 5.44
C CYS A 141 8.58 -7.54 5.71
N ALA A 142 9.78 -6.97 5.63
CA ALA A 142 11.03 -7.61 6.03
C ALA A 142 11.67 -6.84 7.19
N VAL A 143 12.17 -7.57 8.18
CA VAL A 143 12.98 -7.01 9.27
C VAL A 143 14.33 -7.70 9.27
N VAL A 144 15.39 -6.92 9.39
CA VAL A 144 16.76 -7.43 9.30
C VAL A 144 17.44 -7.35 10.65
N THR A 145 18.08 -8.45 11.04
CA THR A 145 18.89 -8.58 12.25
C THR A 145 20.30 -8.96 11.85
N ARG A 146 21.29 -8.49 12.60
CA ARG A 146 22.69 -8.89 12.46
C ARG A 146 23.29 -9.24 13.83
N PRO A 147 24.37 -10.01 13.89
CA PRO A 147 25.06 -10.23 15.16
C PRO A 147 25.71 -8.93 15.64
N ASP A 148 25.85 -8.77 16.96
CA ASP A 148 26.37 -7.53 17.57
C ASP A 148 27.83 -7.26 17.22
N ARG A 149 28.58 -8.32 16.90
CA ARG A 149 29.95 -8.23 16.33
C ARG A 149 30.00 -7.63 14.92
N GLY A 150 28.85 -7.28 14.34
CA GLY A 150 28.70 -6.77 12.98
C GLY A 150 28.61 -7.88 11.94
N ALA A 151 28.03 -7.54 10.78
CA ALA A 151 27.92 -8.42 9.63
C ALA A 151 29.14 -8.28 8.72
N ARG A 152 29.74 -9.41 8.33
CA ARG A 152 30.90 -9.44 7.41
C ARG A 152 30.55 -9.89 6.00
N SER A 153 29.40 -10.55 5.86
CA SER A 153 28.86 -11.03 4.60
C SER A 153 27.33 -11.12 4.69
N THR A 154 26.69 -11.47 3.58
CA THR A 154 25.23 -11.62 3.52
C THR A 154 24.70 -12.72 4.43
N GLU A 155 25.52 -13.72 4.77
CA GLU A 155 25.14 -14.80 5.69
C GLU A 155 25.05 -14.35 7.15
N ASP A 156 25.64 -13.21 7.51
CA ASP A 156 25.50 -12.57 8.82
C ASP A 156 24.26 -11.64 8.87
N LEU A 157 23.50 -11.53 7.78
CA LEU A 157 22.25 -10.77 7.71
C LEU A 157 21.07 -11.73 7.75
N PHE A 158 20.32 -11.66 8.85
CA PHE A 158 19.15 -12.50 9.08
C PHE A 158 17.91 -11.70 8.73
N VAL A 159 17.03 -12.29 7.93
CA VAL A 159 15.83 -11.60 7.43
C VAL A 159 14.61 -12.42 7.81
N GLY A 160 13.71 -11.80 8.57
CA GLY A 160 12.37 -12.32 8.77
C GLY A 160 11.42 -11.61 7.82
N ILE A 161 10.60 -12.37 7.09
CA ILE A 161 9.59 -11.86 6.16
C ILE A 161 8.22 -12.33 6.62
N ASP A 162 7.28 -11.39 6.71
CA ASP A 162 5.88 -11.63 7.03
C ASP A 162 5.03 -10.41 6.63
N THR A 163 3.74 -10.61 6.41
CA THR A 163 2.80 -9.50 6.24
C THR A 163 2.64 -8.63 7.49
N ASP A 164 3.02 -9.15 8.65
CA ASP A 164 3.02 -8.46 9.94
C ASP A 164 4.47 -8.18 10.36
N ASP A 165 4.79 -6.91 10.56
CA ASP A 165 6.14 -6.46 10.89
C ASP A 165 6.68 -7.03 12.21
N SER A 166 5.80 -7.26 13.18
CA SER A 166 6.15 -7.86 14.47
C SER A 166 6.50 -9.34 14.33
N ARG A 167 5.76 -10.10 13.50
CA ARG A 167 6.12 -11.48 13.16
C ARG A 167 7.40 -11.55 12.32
N ALA A 168 7.61 -10.61 11.40
CA ALA A 168 8.86 -10.49 10.65
C ALA A 168 10.05 -10.24 11.61
N ALA A 169 9.90 -9.33 12.57
CA ALA A 169 10.92 -9.05 13.59
C ALA A 169 11.24 -10.28 14.45
N ALA A 170 10.21 -11.02 14.89
CA ALA A 170 10.38 -12.24 15.67
C ALA A 170 11.13 -13.33 14.89
N LYS A 171 10.76 -13.58 13.63
CA LYS A 171 11.46 -14.53 12.75
C LYS A 171 12.95 -14.17 12.57
N SER A 172 13.21 -12.88 12.36
CA SER A 172 14.56 -12.37 12.10
C SER A 172 15.49 -12.56 13.31
N ILE A 173 15.05 -12.11 14.48
CA ILE A 173 15.85 -12.19 15.71
C ILE A 173 16.05 -13.65 16.15
N GLN A 174 15.01 -14.48 16.08
CA GLN A 174 15.10 -15.90 16.45
C GLN A 174 16.11 -16.64 15.58
N THR A 175 16.16 -16.35 14.28
CA THR A 175 17.11 -17.00 13.37
C THR A 175 18.55 -16.57 13.65
N CYS A 176 18.77 -15.29 13.97
CA CYS A 176 20.09 -14.80 14.37
C CYS A 176 20.55 -15.41 15.70
N GLU A 177 19.70 -15.38 16.73
CA GLU A 177 20.01 -15.90 18.06
C GLU A 177 20.21 -17.40 18.07
N ALA A 178 19.51 -18.15 17.20
CA ALA A 178 19.75 -19.58 17.02
C ALA A 178 21.19 -19.88 16.54
N ARG A 179 21.83 -18.95 15.82
CA ARG A 179 23.21 -19.10 15.35
C ARG A 179 24.25 -18.49 16.29
N HIS A 180 23.93 -17.37 16.93
CA HIS A 180 24.91 -16.56 17.67
C HIS A 180 24.71 -16.54 19.19
N GLY A 181 23.62 -17.09 19.70
CA GLY A 181 23.23 -17.05 21.10
C GLY A 181 22.21 -15.95 21.39
N GLN A 182 21.42 -16.15 22.45
CA GLN A 182 20.42 -15.18 22.89
C GLN A 182 21.08 -13.86 23.29
N GLY A 183 20.48 -12.74 22.88
CA GLY A 183 20.99 -11.40 23.17
C GLY A 183 22.34 -11.07 22.53
N GLN A 184 22.73 -11.78 21.47
CA GLN A 184 23.95 -11.51 20.68
C GLN A 184 23.65 -10.91 19.30
N CYS A 185 22.43 -10.41 19.14
CA CYS A 185 21.86 -9.99 17.88
C CYS A 185 21.06 -8.70 18.07
N SER A 186 21.19 -7.81 17.09
CA SER A 186 20.50 -6.52 17.06
C SER A 186 19.82 -6.31 15.72
N TYR A 187 18.65 -5.68 15.75
CA TYR A 187 17.99 -5.21 14.54
C TYR A 187 18.87 -4.16 13.82
N LEU A 188 18.91 -4.23 12.50
CA LEU A 188 19.21 -3.04 11.73
C LEU A 188 18.07 -2.05 11.99
N ASN A 189 18.40 -0.80 12.30
CA ASN A 189 17.43 0.23 12.67
C ASN A 189 17.35 1.32 11.59
N PRO A 190 16.90 0.97 10.36
CA PRO A 190 16.65 1.97 9.33
C PRO A 190 15.46 2.84 9.75
N ARG A 191 15.46 4.10 9.31
CA ARG A 191 14.27 4.96 9.42
C ARG A 191 13.39 4.76 8.18
N THR A 192 12.46 3.83 8.26
CA THR A 192 11.43 3.63 7.22
C THR A 192 10.11 4.31 7.62
N LYS A 193 9.13 4.35 6.69
CA LYS A 193 7.75 4.77 7.01
C LYS A 193 7.04 3.81 7.98
N ASN A 194 7.52 2.57 8.09
CA ASN A 194 6.97 1.49 8.90
C ASN A 194 7.90 1.16 10.08
N GLY A 195 8.54 2.17 10.66
CA GLY A 195 9.52 1.99 11.73
C GLY A 195 10.79 1.30 11.22
N MET A 196 11.12 0.14 11.79
CA MET A 196 12.31 -0.65 11.40
C MET A 196 12.06 -1.63 10.25
N ALA A 197 10.80 -1.80 9.82
CA ALA A 197 10.43 -2.78 8.82
C ALA A 197 10.46 -2.21 7.40
N PHE A 198 11.02 -2.99 6.48
CA PHE A 198 10.98 -2.71 5.05
C PHE A 198 9.69 -3.31 4.48
N CYS A 199 8.68 -2.50 4.20
CA CYS A 199 7.40 -3.00 3.69
C CYS A 199 7.17 -2.63 2.22
N THR A 200 6.50 -3.50 1.47
CA THR A 200 6.09 -3.24 0.08
C THR A 200 4.80 -3.94 -0.24
N GLY A 201 3.99 -3.36 -1.12
CA GLY A 201 2.66 -3.84 -1.44
C GLY A 201 1.61 -2.74 -1.34
N TYR A 202 0.45 -3.02 -1.93
CA TYR A 202 -0.71 -2.13 -1.87
C TYR A 202 -1.08 -1.77 -0.43
N ASP A 203 -1.21 -2.76 0.46
CA ASP A 203 -1.62 -2.54 1.86
C ASP A 203 -0.61 -1.70 2.67
N TYR A 204 0.63 -1.54 2.18
CA TYR A 204 1.67 -0.70 2.80
C TYR A 204 1.87 0.64 2.09
N SER A 205 1.06 0.96 1.07
CA SER A 205 1.19 2.18 0.25
C SER A 205 2.55 2.34 -0.43
N ILE A 206 3.24 1.24 -0.73
CA ILE A 206 4.54 1.20 -1.40
C ILE A 206 4.40 0.27 -2.61
N TYR A 207 3.88 0.82 -3.70
CA TYR A 207 3.47 0.08 -4.89
C TYR A 207 3.38 0.98 -6.13
N GLY A 208 3.30 0.38 -7.32
CA GLY A 208 3.03 1.08 -8.58
C GLY A 208 4.26 1.67 -9.29
N HIS A 209 5.48 1.45 -8.79
CA HIS A 209 6.71 1.91 -9.43
C HIS A 209 7.08 1.03 -10.63
N ARG A 210 7.59 1.64 -11.70
CA ARG A 210 7.93 0.98 -12.97
C ARG A 210 9.42 0.89 -13.19
#